data_AF-A0A976L1V3-F1
#
_entry.id   AF-A0A976L1V3-F1
#
_cell.length_a   1.000
_cell.length_b   1.000
_cell.length_c   1.000
_cell.angle_alpha   90.00
_cell.angle_beta   90.00
_cell.angle_gamma   90.00
#
_symmetry.space_group_name_H-M   'P 1'
#
loop_
_entity.id
_entity.type
_entity.pdbx_description
1 polymer ?
#
loop_
_entity_poly.entity_id
_entity_poly.type
_entity_poly.pdbx_seq_one_letter_code
_entity_poly.pdbx_strand_id
1 'polypeptide(L)'
;MFNYNTLEKDIEKLSREIAEKKNIPEHKETPERELIKQVITPLVLQTKRQAAGTVNNSQSASDAEETVLPDYLKDSPAETKLQVEKLVKSVFSDGLEKTVKKAVSSNAFVLDAFHDALTDKLYDELKARKLI
;
A
#
# COMPACT_ATOMS: atom_id res chain seq x y z
N MET A 1 -8.39 -18.47 -3.59
CA MET A 1 -8.11 -18.89 -2.20
C MET A 1 -7.36 -17.74 -1.55
N PHE A 2 -7.97 -17.02 -0.61
CA PHE A 2 -7.36 -15.85 0.03
C PHE A 2 -6.13 -16.30 0.84
N ASN A 3 -4.97 -15.69 0.62
CA ASN A 3 -3.75 -16.02 1.37
C ASN A 3 -3.73 -15.27 2.71
N TYR A 4 -4.64 -15.63 3.61
CA TYR A 4 -4.76 -15.02 4.95
C TYR A 4 -3.43 -15.02 5.71
N ASN A 5 -2.65 -16.10 5.59
CA ASN A 5 -1.35 -16.23 6.24
C ASN A 5 -0.32 -15.19 5.77
N THR A 6 -0.40 -14.75 4.52
CA THR A 6 0.53 -13.75 3.97
C THR A 6 0.16 -12.36 4.48
N LEU A 7 -1.12 -12.01 4.44
CA LEU A 7 -1.60 -10.72 4.96
C LEU A 7 -1.32 -10.59 6.47
N GLU A 8 -1.56 -11.64 7.26
CA GLU A 8 -1.29 -11.60 8.70
C GLU A 8 0.19 -11.36 8.99
N LYS A 9 1.09 -12.03 8.26
CA LYS A 9 2.54 -11.79 8.37
C LYS A 9 2.93 -10.37 7.98
N ASP A 10 2.32 -9.84 6.93
CA ASP A 10 2.57 -8.47 6.50
C ASP A 10 2.11 -7.46 7.57
N ILE A 11 0.91 -7.63 8.13
CA ILE A 11 0.36 -6.81 9.22
C ILE A 11 1.22 -6.91 10.48
N GLU A 12 1.62 -8.11 10.88
CA GLU A 12 2.46 -8.35 12.05
C GLU A 12 3.81 -7.65 11.88
N LYS A 13 4.46 -7.83 10.72
CA LYS A 13 5.73 -7.18 10.39
C LYS A 13 5.60 -5.66 10.43
N LEU A 14 4.59 -5.11 9.77
CA LEU A 14 4.31 -3.67 9.76
C LEU A 14 4.11 -3.13 11.19
N SER A 15 3.29 -3.81 11.99
CA SER A 15 3.02 -3.39 13.38
C SER A 15 4.28 -3.38 14.24
N ARG A 16 5.16 -4.37 14.05
CA ARG A 16 6.44 -4.48 14.77
C ARG A 16 7.37 -3.35 14.38
N GLU A 17 7.51 -3.05 13.09
CA GLU A 17 8.36 -1.95 12.62
C GLU A 17 7.82 -0.58 13.08
N ILE A 18 6.51 -0.38 13.09
CA ILE A 18 5.89 0.85 13.61
C ILE A 18 6.13 0.98 15.12
N ALA A 19 5.99 -0.09 15.88
CA ALA A 19 6.26 -0.09 17.32
C ALA A 19 7.74 0.16 17.62
N GLU A 20 8.65 -0.41 16.84
CA GLU A 20 10.09 -0.13 16.93
C GLU A 20 10.38 1.35 16.65
N LYS A 21 9.79 1.92 15.60
CA LYS A 21 9.92 3.36 15.31
C LYS A 21 9.31 4.23 16.40
N LYS A 22 8.12 3.91 16.92
CA LYS A 22 7.44 4.67 17.99
C LYS A 22 8.23 4.68 19.31
N ASN A 23 9.10 3.67 19.53
CA ASN A 23 10.02 3.64 20.67
C ASN A 23 11.24 4.55 20.52
N ILE A 24 11.52 5.07 19.32
CA ILE A 24 12.57 6.06 19.09
C ILE A 24 12.03 7.44 19.52
N PRO A 25 12.73 8.18 20.41
CA PRO A 25 12.26 9.46 20.92
C PRO A 25 11.91 10.48 19.82
N GLU A 26 12.66 10.47 18.72
CA GLU A 26 12.46 11.33 17.54
C GLU A 26 11.14 11.05 16.79
N HIS A 27 10.61 9.85 16.92
CA HIS A 27 9.41 9.39 16.23
C HIS A 27 8.18 9.30 17.15
N LYS A 28 8.34 9.61 18.43
CA LYS A 28 7.29 9.51 19.44
C LYS A 28 6.17 10.53 19.22
N GLU A 29 6.49 11.68 18.64
CA GLU A 29 5.53 12.73 18.23
C GLU A 29 5.19 12.67 16.73
N THR A 30 5.78 11.73 15.98
CA THR A 30 5.49 11.55 14.56
C THR A 30 4.10 10.91 14.41
N PRO A 31 3.23 11.43 13.53
CA PRO A 31 1.92 10.83 13.32
C PRO A 31 2.04 9.40 12.78
N GLU A 32 1.16 8.53 13.26
CA GLU A 32 1.20 7.09 12.94
C GLU A 32 1.11 6.81 11.44
N ARG A 33 0.36 7.63 10.69
CA ARG A 33 0.30 7.56 9.22
C ARG A 33 1.68 7.78 8.58
N GLU A 34 2.48 8.70 9.11
CA GLU A 34 3.83 8.96 8.62
C GLU A 34 4.78 7.82 8.97
N LEU A 35 4.62 7.20 10.15
CA LEU A 35 5.38 6.00 10.51
C LEU A 35 5.07 4.84 9.56
N ILE A 36 3.81 4.61 9.22
CA ILE A 36 3.39 3.61 8.23
C ILE A 36 4.02 3.93 6.86
N LYS A 37 3.95 5.19 6.43
CA LYS A 37 4.54 5.64 5.16
C LYS A 37 6.04 5.36 5.10
N GLN A 38 6.77 5.62 6.19
CA GLN A 38 8.20 5.34 6.29
C GLN A 38 8.55 3.85 6.24
N VAL A 39 7.65 2.97 6.68
CA VAL A 39 7.85 1.51 6.62
C VAL A 39 7.54 0.96 5.23
N ILE A 40 6.52 1.49 4.55
CA ILE A 40 6.13 1.03 3.20
C ILE A 40 7.09 1.55 2.12
N THR A 41 7.56 2.80 2.24
CA THR A 41 8.48 3.44 1.28
C THR A 41 9.69 2.57 0.91
N PRO A 42 10.48 2.02 1.84
CA PRO A 42 11.65 1.20 1.51
C PRO A 42 11.27 -0.11 0.79
N LEU A 43 10.12 -0.73 1.10
CA LEU A 43 9.62 -1.93 0.40
C LEU A 43 9.33 -1.64 -1.08
N VAL A 44 8.69 -0.50 -1.35
CA VAL A 44 8.41 -0.04 -2.72
C VAL A 44 9.70 0.31 -3.45
N LEU A 45 10.62 1.04 -2.80
CA LEU A 45 11.87 1.47 -3.40
C LEU A 45 12.81 0.28 -3.70
N GLN A 46 12.90 -0.69 -2.79
CA GLN A 46 13.68 -1.91 -2.99
C GLN A 46 13.12 -2.72 -4.16
N THR A 47 11.80 -2.87 -4.23
CA THR A 47 11.13 -3.57 -5.33
C THR A 47 11.33 -2.83 -6.67
N LYS A 48 11.26 -1.49 -6.67
CA LYS A 48 11.54 -0.66 -7.84
C LYS A 48 12.96 -0.83 -8.37
N ARG A 49 13.95 -0.88 -7.47
CA ARG A 49 15.35 -1.15 -7.85
C ARG A 49 15.52 -2.55 -8.46
N GLN A 50 14.74 -3.52 -8.01
CA GLN A 50 14.77 -4.90 -8.55
C GLN A 50 13.98 -5.06 -9.85
N ALA A 51 12.93 -4.25 -10.06
CA ALA A 51 12.01 -4.34 -11.20
C ALA A 51 12.42 -3.48 -12.41
N ALA A 52 13.53 -2.74 -12.35
CA ALA A 52 14.03 -1.89 -13.44
C ALA A 52 14.44 -2.65 -14.73
N GLY A 53 14.00 -3.90 -14.92
CA GLY A 53 14.25 -4.73 -16.09
C GLY A 53 13.03 -5.05 -16.96
N THR A 54 11.78 -4.82 -16.54
CA THR A 54 10.62 -5.28 -17.33
C THR A 54 9.38 -4.40 -17.17
N VAL A 55 9.11 -3.57 -18.19
CA VAL A 55 7.83 -2.90 -18.40
C VAL A 55 6.88 -3.86 -19.11
N ASN A 56 5.68 -4.08 -18.57
CA ASN A 56 4.55 -4.42 -19.43
C ASN A 56 3.21 -3.93 -18.85
N ASN A 57 2.46 -3.30 -19.73
CA ASN A 57 1.20 -2.60 -19.55
C ASN A 57 0.03 -3.60 -19.67
N SER A 58 -0.94 -3.65 -18.74
CA SER A 58 -2.17 -4.46 -18.92
C SER A 58 -3.38 -4.04 -18.04
N GLN A 59 -4.32 -3.35 -18.70
CA GLN A 59 -5.79 -3.53 -18.76
C GLN A 59 -6.69 -3.88 -17.54
N SER A 60 -7.68 -2.98 -17.34
CA SER A 60 -9.16 -3.16 -17.25
C SER A 60 -9.81 -4.17 -16.28
N ALA A 61 -10.82 -3.69 -15.53
CA ALA A 61 -12.15 -4.30 -15.29
C ALA A 61 -12.84 -3.63 -14.08
N SER A 62 -13.95 -2.97 -14.38
CA SER A 62 -15.00 -2.39 -13.52
C SER A 62 -15.36 -3.18 -12.26
N ASP A 63 -15.53 -2.49 -11.13
CA ASP A 63 -16.72 -2.53 -10.26
C ASP A 63 -16.56 -1.49 -9.15
N ALA A 64 -17.61 -0.71 -8.92
CA ALA A 64 -17.63 0.44 -8.03
C ALA A 64 -18.13 0.04 -6.65
N GLU A 65 -17.39 0.29 -5.56
CA GLU A 65 -17.89 0.60 -4.20
C GLU A 65 -16.81 1.30 -3.34
N GLU A 66 -17.23 2.28 -2.53
CA GLU A 66 -16.54 3.09 -1.50
C GLU A 66 -15.00 3.22 -1.60
N THR A 67 -14.60 4.28 -2.30
CA THR A 67 -13.21 4.51 -2.72
C THR A 67 -12.40 5.19 -1.60
N VAL A 68 -11.48 4.46 -0.96
CA VAL A 68 -10.38 5.06 -0.15
C VAL A 68 -9.27 5.47 -1.11
N LEU A 69 -9.63 6.41 -1.98
CA LEU A 69 -8.72 6.98 -2.96
C LEU A 69 -8.30 8.37 -2.47
N PRO A 70 -7.01 8.72 -2.62
CA PRO A 70 -6.53 10.08 -2.40
C PRO A 70 -7.39 11.13 -3.11
N ASP A 71 -7.61 12.27 -2.47
CA ASP A 71 -8.52 13.32 -2.98
C ASP A 71 -8.14 13.80 -4.38
N TYR A 72 -6.84 13.86 -4.71
CA TYR A 72 -6.35 14.27 -6.03
C TYR A 72 -6.63 13.24 -7.14
N LEU A 73 -6.96 12.00 -6.79
CA LEU A 73 -7.39 11.00 -7.78
C LEU A 73 -8.83 11.22 -8.22
N LYS A 74 -9.64 12.04 -7.51
CA LYS A 74 -11.06 12.27 -7.86
C LYS A 74 -11.26 12.82 -9.27
N ASP A 75 -10.29 13.57 -9.80
CA ASP A 75 -10.33 14.12 -11.16
C ASP A 75 -9.58 13.25 -12.19
N SER A 76 -8.94 12.16 -11.74
CA SER A 76 -8.22 11.24 -12.62
C SER A 76 -9.18 10.32 -13.41
N PRO A 77 -8.71 9.77 -14.55
CA PRO A 77 -9.49 8.80 -15.32
C PRO A 77 -9.95 7.64 -14.45
N ALA A 78 -11.17 7.16 -14.69
CA ALA A 78 -11.75 6.04 -13.94
C ALA A 78 -10.87 4.79 -13.96
N GLU A 79 -10.12 4.58 -15.05
CA GLU A 79 -9.15 3.49 -15.18
C GLU A 79 -8.03 3.57 -14.13
N THR A 80 -7.50 4.77 -13.89
CA THR A 80 -6.41 5.00 -12.93
C THR A 80 -6.88 4.75 -11.49
N LYS A 81 -8.07 5.25 -11.15
CA LYS A 81 -8.72 5.02 -9.85
C LYS A 81 -8.90 3.53 -9.58
N LEU A 82 -9.45 2.83 -10.55
CA LEU A 82 -9.74 1.41 -10.47
C LEU A 82 -8.47 0.56 -10.41
N GLN A 83 -7.41 0.97 -11.11
CA GLN A 83 -6.10 0.32 -10.99
C GLN A 83 -5.54 0.43 -9.57
N VAL A 84 -5.63 1.62 -8.96
CA VAL A 84 -5.18 1.85 -7.57
C VAL A 84 -6.00 1.01 -6.59
N GLU A 85 -7.32 1.01 -6.69
CA GLU A 85 -8.19 0.18 -5.84
C GLU A 85 -7.89 -1.31 -5.96
N LYS A 86 -7.69 -1.80 -7.17
CA LYS A 86 -7.31 -3.19 -7.40
C LYS A 86 -5.99 -3.53 -6.74
N LEU A 87 -5.00 -2.65 -6.84
CA LEU A 87 -3.72 -2.85 -6.16
C LEU A 87 -3.92 -2.86 -4.65
N VAL A 88 -4.65 -1.92 -4.07
CA VAL A 88 -4.92 -1.91 -2.62
C VAL A 88 -5.61 -3.22 -2.20
N LYS A 89 -6.66 -3.63 -2.91
CA LYS A 89 -7.37 -4.90 -2.64
C LYS A 89 -6.47 -6.12 -2.79
N SER A 90 -5.58 -6.13 -3.78
CA SER A 90 -4.60 -7.20 -3.99
C SER A 90 -3.61 -7.32 -2.84
N VAL A 91 -3.28 -6.26 -2.11
CA VAL A 91 -2.45 -6.38 -0.89
C VAL A 91 -3.14 -7.27 0.14
N PHE A 92 -4.44 -7.07 0.35
CA PHE A 92 -5.21 -7.85 1.32
C PHE A 92 -5.55 -9.28 0.86
N SER A 93 -5.46 -9.58 -0.45
CA SER A 93 -5.72 -10.93 -0.98
C SER A 93 -4.45 -11.74 -1.27
N ASP A 94 -3.44 -11.10 -1.86
CA ASP A 94 -2.25 -11.71 -2.46
C ASP A 94 -0.99 -11.43 -1.63
N GLY A 95 -1.03 -10.43 -0.75
CA GLY A 95 0.10 -9.95 0.05
C GLY A 95 0.75 -8.68 -0.51
N LEU A 96 1.47 -7.98 0.36
CA LEU A 96 2.10 -6.70 0.09
C LEU A 96 3.18 -6.83 -0.99
N GLU A 97 4.10 -7.78 -0.85
CA GLU A 97 5.26 -7.91 -1.74
C GLU A 97 4.86 -8.19 -3.20
N LYS A 98 3.92 -9.13 -3.41
CA LYS A 98 3.44 -9.48 -4.76
C LYS A 98 2.75 -8.29 -5.42
N THR A 99 2.02 -7.52 -4.63
CA THR A 99 1.22 -6.41 -5.15
C THR A 99 2.08 -5.19 -5.43
N VAL A 100 3.07 -4.91 -4.57
CA VAL A 100 4.09 -3.88 -4.84
C VAL A 100 4.84 -4.19 -6.13
N LYS A 101 5.19 -5.47 -6.40
CA LYS A 101 5.80 -5.87 -7.68
C LYS A 101 4.92 -5.51 -8.88
N LYS A 102 3.60 -5.74 -8.80
CA LYS A 102 2.63 -5.34 -9.84
C LYS A 102 2.51 -3.81 -9.96
N ALA A 103 2.47 -3.11 -8.83
CA ALA A 103 2.31 -1.66 -8.77
C ALA A 103 3.52 -0.93 -9.36
N VAL A 104 4.73 -1.44 -9.12
CA VAL A 104 5.98 -0.86 -9.63
C VAL A 104 6.08 -0.92 -11.17
N SER A 105 5.46 -1.92 -11.79
CA SER A 105 5.32 -2.00 -13.26
C SER A 105 4.28 -1.03 -13.82
N SER A 106 3.50 -0.37 -12.97
CA SER A 106 2.52 0.64 -13.36
C SER A 106 3.17 2.03 -13.49
N ASN A 107 2.41 3.01 -13.97
CA ASN A 107 2.94 4.38 -14.09
C ASN A 107 3.22 5.00 -12.71
N ALA A 108 4.13 5.98 -12.65
CA ALA A 108 4.57 6.62 -11.42
C ALA A 108 3.42 7.27 -10.62
N PHE A 109 2.40 7.76 -11.32
CA PHE A 109 1.22 8.36 -10.71
C PHE A 109 0.35 7.32 -9.98
N VAL A 110 0.12 6.15 -10.59
CA VAL A 110 -0.58 5.02 -9.97
C VAL A 110 0.21 4.48 -8.78
N LEU A 111 1.54 4.45 -8.86
CA LEU A 111 2.37 3.98 -7.76
C LEU A 111 2.27 4.89 -6.53
N ASP A 112 2.29 6.22 -6.74
CA ASP A 112 2.15 7.22 -5.67
C ASP A 112 0.76 7.16 -5.05
N ALA A 113 -0.27 7.14 -5.89
CA ALA A 113 -1.67 6.95 -5.50
C ALA A 113 -1.90 5.65 -4.71
N PHE A 114 -1.31 4.55 -5.17
CA PHE A 114 -1.34 3.26 -4.47
C PHE A 114 -0.67 3.36 -3.11
N HIS A 115 0.46 4.04 -3.01
CA HIS A 115 1.19 4.19 -1.76
C HIS A 115 0.39 4.98 -0.72
N ASP A 116 -0.23 6.10 -1.11
CA ASP A 116 -1.07 6.90 -0.23
C ASP A 116 -2.34 6.12 0.18
N ALA A 117 -3.07 5.53 -0.77
CA ALA A 117 -4.27 4.75 -0.50
C ALA A 117 -4.01 3.53 0.40
N LEU A 118 -2.88 2.85 0.17
CA LEU A 118 -2.47 1.71 0.98
C LEU A 118 -2.11 2.13 2.40
N THR A 119 -1.43 3.27 2.57
CA THR A 119 -1.09 3.82 3.89
C THR A 119 -2.35 4.07 4.70
N ASP A 120 -3.37 4.69 4.09
CA ASP A 120 -4.63 4.98 4.76
C ASP A 120 -5.39 3.70 5.13
N LYS A 121 -5.47 2.73 4.21
CA LYS A 121 -6.11 1.44 4.51
C LYS A 121 -5.38 0.64 5.59
N LEU A 122 -4.06 0.60 5.56
CA LEU A 122 -3.27 -0.09 6.59
C LEU A 122 -3.38 0.62 7.94
N TYR A 123 -3.45 1.96 7.96
CA TYR A 123 -3.71 2.71 9.18
C TYR A 123 -5.04 2.31 9.81
N ASP A 124 -6.12 2.31 9.02
CA ASP A 124 -7.45 1.94 9.52
C ASP A 124 -7.48 0.48 10.00
N GLU A 125 -6.85 -0.45 9.29
CA GLU A 125 -6.74 -1.87 9.68
C GLU A 125 -5.94 -2.07 10.97
N LEU A 126 -4.77 -1.43 11.09
CA LEU A 126 -3.94 -1.53 12.29
C LEU A 126 -4.66 -0.94 13.51
N LYS A 127 -5.36 0.19 13.32
CA LYS A 127 -6.16 0.83 14.36
C LYS A 127 -7.37 -0.01 14.76
N ALA A 128 -8.09 -0.58 13.79
CA ALA A 128 -9.21 -1.48 14.05
C ALA A 128 -8.79 -2.73 14.85
N ARG A 129 -7.56 -3.21 14.62
CA ARG A 129 -6.95 -4.34 15.32
C ARG A 129 -6.25 -3.95 16.64
N LYS A 130 -6.24 -2.66 17.01
CA LYS A 130 -5.56 -2.12 18.21
C LYS A 130 -4.06 -2.43 18.24
N LEU A 131 -3.43 -2.48 17.07
CA LEU A 131 -1.99 -2.68 16.92
C LEU A 131 -1.21 -1.36 16.92
N ILE A 132 -1.91 -0.23 16.78
CA ILE A 132 -1.41 1.14 16.94
C ILE A 132 -2.35 1.95 17.81
#